data_AF-A0A966WSE8-F1
#
_entry.id   AF-A0A966WSE8-F1
#
_cell.length_a   1.000
_cell.length_b   1.000
_cell.length_c   1.000
_cell.angle_alpha   90.00
_cell.angle_beta   90.00
_cell.angle_gamma   90.00
#
_symmetry.space_group_name_H-M   'P 1'
#
loop_
_entity.id
_entity.type
_entity.pdbx_description
1 polymer ?
#
loop_
_entity_poly.entity_id
_entity_poly.type
_entity_poly.pdbx_seq_one_letter_code
_entity_poly.pdbx_strand_id
1 'polypeptide(L)' 'LRGLPNVGLTPHLGGPTTDRRRDAGSLAVDNLRAYSAGEPLEAVVTPSLFDQIT' A
#
# COMPACT_ATOMS: atom_id res chain seq x y z
N LEU A 1 20.59 -14.48 -11.40
CA LEU A 1 19.26 -14.61 -10.75
C LEU A 1 18.28 -15.43 -11.58
N ARG A 2 17.95 -15.05 -12.84
CA ARG A 2 16.95 -15.79 -13.67
C ARG A 2 17.33 -17.23 -14.05
N GLY A 3 18.58 -17.66 -13.87
CA GLY A 3 19.06 -19.02 -14.14
C GLY A 3 19.29 -19.87 -12.88
N LEU A 4 18.88 -19.41 -11.69
CA LEU A 4 19.01 -20.19 -10.46
C LEU A 4 17.87 -21.20 -10.35
N PRO A 5 18.15 -22.50 -10.12
CA PRO A 5 17.14 -23.56 -10.21
C PRO A 5 16.13 -23.58 -9.04
N ASN A 6 16.40 -22.81 -7.98
CA ASN A 6 15.67 -22.86 -6.72
C ASN A 6 15.05 -21.51 -6.31
N VAL A 7 14.85 -20.59 -7.27
CA VAL A 7 14.27 -19.26 -7.00
C VAL A 7 13.10 -18.97 -7.93
N GLY A 8 11.94 -18.69 -7.35
CA GLY A 8 10.81 -18.09 -8.06
C GLY A 8 10.90 -16.56 -8.02
N LEU A 9 10.71 -15.91 -9.16
CA LEU A 9 10.66 -14.45 -9.26
C LEU A 9 9.25 -14.03 -9.67
N THR A 10 8.66 -13.09 -8.92
CA THR A 10 7.39 -12.47 -9.31
C THR A 10 7.59 -10.97 -9.52
N PRO A 11 6.99 -10.37 -10.57
CA PRO A 11 7.17 -8.95 -10.86
C PRO A 11 6.26 -8.09 -9.96
N HIS A 12 6.57 -8.01 -8.67
CA HIS A 12 5.83 -7.21 -7.69
C HIS A 12 4.32 -7.55 -7.62
N LEU A 13 4.01 -8.86 -7.60
CA LEU A 13 2.63 -9.38 -7.59
C LEU A 13 2.10 -9.77 -6.20
N GLY A 14 2.79 -9.37 -5.12
CA GLY A 14 2.41 -9.78 -3.76
C GLY A 14 1.13 -9.14 -3.22
N GLY A 15 0.90 -7.85 -3.52
CA GLY A 15 -0.26 -7.09 -3.03
C GLY A 15 -1.46 -6.90 -3.98
N PRO A 16 -1.35 -6.92 -5.31
CA PRO A 16 -2.41 -6.43 -6.20
C PRO A 16 -3.45 -7.51 -6.54
N THR A 17 -4.12 -8.10 -5.54
CA THR A 17 -5.35 -8.88 -5.75
C THR A 17 -6.50 -7.95 -6.18
N THR A 18 -7.52 -8.48 -6.88
CA THR A 18 -8.60 -7.66 -7.46
C THR A 18 -9.33 -6.82 -6.41
N ASP A 19 -9.59 -7.42 -5.25
CA ASP A 19 -10.23 -6.79 -4.11
C ASP A 19 -9.30 -5.75 -3.45
N ARG A 20 -8.02 -6.06 -3.21
CA ARG A 20 -7.08 -5.09 -2.63
C ARG A 20 -6.81 -3.89 -3.52
N ARG A 21 -6.83 -4.04 -4.85
CA ARG A 21 -6.75 -2.90 -5.78
C ARG A 21 -7.91 -1.92 -5.59
N ARG A 22 -9.12 -2.46 -5.40
CA ARG A 22 -10.32 -1.65 -5.17
C ARG A 22 -10.24 -0.94 -3.82
N ASP A 23 -9.91 -1.68 -2.77
CA ASP A 23 -9.85 -1.13 -1.41
C ASP A 23 -8.79 -0.03 -1.30
N ALA A 24 -7.59 -0.25 -1.87
CA ALA A 24 -6.54 0.75 -1.89
C ALA A 24 -6.95 2.01 -2.65
N GLY A 25 -7.66 1.86 -3.77
CA GLY A 25 -8.21 2.98 -4.54
C GLY A 25 -9.24 3.78 -3.75
N SER A 26 -10.19 3.09 -3.09
CA SER A 26 -11.20 3.71 -2.24
C SER A 26 -10.56 4.48 -1.08
N LEU A 27 -9.66 3.83 -0.32
CA LEU A 27 -8.94 4.45 0.79
C LEU A 27 -8.19 5.73 0.36
N ALA A 28 -7.56 5.70 -0.81
CA ALA A 28 -6.84 6.86 -1.35
C ALA A 28 -7.79 8.03 -1.66
N VAL A 29 -8.90 7.76 -2.35
CA VAL A 29 -9.88 8.79 -2.71
C VAL A 29 -10.55 9.38 -1.47
N ASP A 30 -10.90 8.55 -0.49
CA ASP A 30 -11.57 9.00 0.73
C ASP A 30 -10.63 9.87 1.59
N ASN A 31 -9.35 9.52 1.70
CA ASN A 31 -8.36 10.37 2.36
C ASN A 31 -8.14 11.71 1.66
N LEU A 32 -8.15 11.75 0.33
CA LEU A 32 -8.03 13.01 -0.42
C LEU A 32 -9.22 13.94 -0.15
N ARG A 33 -10.44 13.39 -0.04
CA ARG A 33 -11.64 14.15 0.33
C ARG A 33 -11.54 14.67 1.76
N ALA A 34 -11.17 13.81 2.71
CA ALA A 34 -11.01 14.18 4.11
C ALA A 34 -9.96 15.29 4.29
N TYR A 35 -8.82 15.18 3.61
CA TYR A 35 -7.78 16.22 3.60
C TYR A 35 -8.34 17.57 3.12
N SER A 36 -9.08 17.57 2.00
CA SER A 36 -9.69 18.78 1.45
C SER A 36 -10.74 19.40 2.37
N ALA A 37 -11.39 18.61 3.21
CA ALA A 37 -12.41 19.05 4.15
C ALA A 37 -11.83 19.43 5.53
N GLY A 38 -10.54 19.20 5.78
CA GLY A 38 -9.93 19.35 7.10
C GLY A 38 -10.39 18.27 8.10
N GLU A 39 -10.84 17.12 7.59
CA GLU A 39 -11.28 15.98 8.39
C GLU A 39 -10.11 15.03 8.71
N PRO A 40 -10.24 14.19 9.76
CA PRO A 40 -9.21 13.21 10.10
C PRO A 40 -8.92 12.24 8.95
N LEU A 41 -7.63 11.95 8.76
CA LEU A 41 -7.14 10.99 7.77
C LEU A 41 -7.07 9.57 8.37
N GLU A 42 -7.23 8.57 7.52
CA GLU A 42 -7.09 7.15 7.87
C GLU A 42 -5.70 6.63 7.43
N ALA A 43 -5.16 5.66 8.19
CA ALA A 43 -3.89 5.00 7.88
C ALA A 43 -2.70 5.96 7.74
N VAL A 44 -2.66 7.01 8.56
CA VAL A 44 -1.58 8.01 8.56
C VAL A 44 -0.26 7.35 8.94
N VAL A 45 0.71 7.42 8.03
CA VAL A 45 2.08 6.99 8.28
C VAL A 45 2.86 8.17 8.86
N THR A 46 3.28 8.05 10.12
CA THR A 46 4.19 8.99 10.76
C THR A 46 5.64 8.50 10.64
N PRO A 47 6.65 9.38 10.80
CA PRO A 47 8.05 8.96 10.82
C PRO A 47 8.33 7.86 11.86
N SER A 48 7.80 8.00 13.08
CA SER A 48 7.98 7.00 14.13
C SER A 48 7.33 5.65 13.82
N LEU A 49 6.19 5.64 13.13
CA LEU A 49 5.55 4.41 12.69
C LEU A 49 6.35 3.76 11.55
N PHE A 50 6.85 4.57 10.62
CA PHE A 50 7.66 4.10 9.49
C PHE A 50 8.95 3.41 9.97
N ASP A 51 9.60 3.96 10.99
CA ASP A 51 10.81 3.37 11.58
C ASP A 51 10.58 2.00 12.24
N GLN A 52 9.34 1.62 12.53
CA GLN A 52 9.00 0.33 13.16
C GLN A 52 8.68 -0.79 12.15
N ILE A 53 8.43 -0.45 10.88
CA ILE A 53 7.97 -1.39 9.85
C ILE A 53 9.08 -1.81 8.87
N THR A 54 10.30 -1.30 9.06
CA THR A 54 11.48 -1.55 8.19
C THR A 54 12.55 -2.29 8.97
#